data_AF-A0A1S3WMW7-F1
#
_entry.id   AF-A0A1S3WMW7-F1
#
_cell.length_a   1.000
_cell.length_b   1.000
_cell.length_c   1.000
_cell.angle_alpha   90.00
_cell.angle_beta   90.00
_cell.angle_gamma   90.00
#
_symmetry.space_group_name_H-M   'P 1'
#
loop_
_entity.id
_entity.type
_entity.pdbx_description
1 polymer ?
#
loop_
_entity_poly.entity_id
_entity_poly.type
_entity_poly.pdbx_seq_one_letter_code
_entity_poly.pdbx_strand_id
1 'polypeptide(L)'
;MQPAGPEAIREAVARDVLAADLRCSLFVSALQSYKRDSVLRPFPAAYAQRDRKDFEALTALFGEGTYLTSDLSLALLYSPNGHGWQRSLLGPILSCVAVCEVIDHPDVKCQTKKKDSKELDRRRARVRHSEGGDVPPRYFVVTNNKLLRVRYLLVYSQKLPHSRAGRQLSWMSSHWFTILLSLYLLLLVAVGVLNSSALQHFWNRAKR
;
A
#
# COMPACT_ATOMS: atom_id res chain seq x y z
N MET A 1 4.51 18.63 22.25
CA MET A 1 4.39 19.14 20.87
C MET A 1 3.02 19.79 20.77
N GLN A 2 2.94 21.13 20.66
CA GLN A 2 1.64 21.81 20.52
C GLN A 2 0.97 21.36 19.21
N PRO A 3 -0.35 21.09 19.20
CA PRO A 3 -1.04 20.73 17.97
C PRO A 3 -0.98 21.90 16.98
N ALA A 4 -0.63 21.60 15.72
CA ALA A 4 -0.62 22.60 14.67
C ALA A 4 -2.05 23.13 14.44
N GLY A 5 -2.20 24.45 14.31
CA GLY A 5 -3.48 25.09 14.03
C GLY A 5 -4.03 24.71 12.64
N PRO A 6 -5.35 24.79 12.42
CA PRO A 6 -5.98 24.38 11.16
C PRO A 6 -5.47 25.14 9.93
N GLU A 7 -5.15 26.42 10.08
CA GLU A 7 -4.59 27.24 8.99
C GLU A 7 -3.17 26.82 8.61
N ALA A 8 -2.32 26.50 9.59
CA ALA A 8 -0.98 25.98 9.33
C ALA A 8 -1.02 24.61 8.63
N ILE A 9 -2.02 23.78 8.95
CA ILE A 9 -2.24 22.50 8.27
C ILE A 9 -2.66 22.75 6.81
N ARG A 10 -3.58 23.68 6.56
CA ARG A 10 -4.02 24.04 5.19
C ARG A 10 -2.85 24.51 4.35
N GLU A 11 -2.01 25.40 4.88
CA GLU A 11 -0.84 25.90 4.20
C GLU A 11 0.18 24.79 3.89
N ALA A 12 0.43 23.90 4.86
CA ALA A 12 1.33 22.75 4.67
C ALA A 12 0.82 21.77 3.61
N VAL A 13 -0.50 21.53 3.56
CA VAL A 13 -1.13 20.69 2.53
C VAL A 13 -1.06 21.36 1.17
N ALA A 14 -1.32 22.67 1.09
CA ALA A 14 -1.25 23.41 -0.16
C ALA A 14 0.18 23.44 -0.74
N ARG A 15 1.20 23.45 0.12
CA ARG A 15 2.60 23.42 -0.28
C ARG A 15 3.02 22.09 -0.93
N ASP A 16 2.54 20.97 -0.41
CA ASP A 16 2.83 19.64 -0.97
C ASP A 16 1.69 18.66 -0.70
N VAL A 17 0.78 18.58 -1.67
CA VAL A 17 -0.42 17.75 -1.59
C VAL A 17 -0.05 16.26 -1.61
N LEU A 18 0.98 15.86 -2.38
CA LEU A 18 1.37 14.45 -2.50
C LEU A 18 2.05 13.97 -1.22
N ALA A 19 2.89 14.79 -0.59
CA ALA A 19 3.48 14.44 0.70
C ALA A 19 2.42 14.37 1.81
N ALA A 20 1.44 15.27 1.79
CA ALA A 20 0.30 15.21 2.72
C ALA A 20 -0.52 13.93 2.50
N ASP A 21 -0.86 13.62 1.24
CA ASP A 21 -1.57 12.40 0.85
C ASP A 21 -0.83 11.13 1.28
N LEU A 22 0.49 11.07 1.05
CA LEU A 22 1.34 9.95 1.46
C LEU A 22 1.33 9.75 2.98
N ARG A 23 1.44 10.85 3.75
CA ARG A 23 1.39 10.79 5.22
C ARG A 23 0.04 10.25 5.69
N CYS A 24 -1.06 10.70 5.10
CA CYS A 24 -2.40 10.19 5.37
C CYS A 24 -2.51 8.70 5.00
N SER A 25 -1.97 8.29 3.85
CA SER A 25 -1.96 6.90 3.40
C SER A 25 -1.20 5.96 4.33
N LEU A 26 -0.01 6.35 4.79
CA LEU A 26 0.76 5.57 5.75
C LEU A 26 0.08 5.51 7.13
N PHE A 27 -0.52 6.61 7.58
CA PHE A 27 -1.29 6.66 8.82
C PHE A 27 -2.50 5.71 8.76
N VAL A 28 -3.29 5.77 7.68
CA VAL A 28 -4.46 4.89 7.47
C VAL A 28 -4.01 3.43 7.40
N SER A 29 -2.90 3.13 6.72
CA SER A 29 -2.34 1.78 6.65
C SER A 29 -1.97 1.23 8.03
N ALA A 30 -1.31 2.05 8.86
CA ALA A 30 -0.96 1.69 10.23
C ALA A 30 -2.20 1.48 11.12
N LEU A 31 -3.24 2.32 10.96
CA LEU A 31 -4.49 2.22 11.70
C LEU A 31 -5.31 0.96 11.35
N GLN A 32 -5.34 0.60 10.07
CA GLN A 32 -6.06 -0.57 9.55
C GLN A 32 -5.33 -1.90 9.82
N SER A 33 -4.04 -1.85 10.12
CA SER A 33 -3.26 -3.05 10.43
C SER A 33 -3.74 -3.72 11.73
N TYR A 34 -3.77 -5.06 11.75
CA TYR A 34 -3.97 -5.81 12.99
C TYR A 34 -2.88 -5.52 14.03
N LYS A 35 -1.71 -5.02 13.60
CA LYS A 35 -0.60 -4.60 14.46
C LYS A 35 -0.70 -3.14 14.93
N ARG A 36 -1.81 -2.44 14.70
CA ARG A 36 -1.99 -0.98 14.92
C ARG A 36 -1.41 -0.49 16.25
N ASP A 37 -1.64 -1.22 17.33
CA ASP A 37 -1.15 -0.87 18.68
C ASP A 37 0.38 -0.82 18.80
N SER A 38 1.09 -1.55 17.95
CA SER A 38 2.56 -1.61 17.93
C SER A 38 3.15 -0.69 16.85
N VAL A 39 2.49 -0.56 15.68
CA VAL A 39 3.03 0.16 14.52
C VAL A 39 2.58 1.62 14.44
N LEU A 40 1.44 1.99 15.03
CA LEU A 40 0.93 3.36 15.01
C LEU A 40 1.60 4.19 16.12
N ARG A 41 2.87 4.54 15.89
CA ARG A 41 3.67 5.38 16.79
C ARG A 41 4.33 6.51 15.98
N PRO A 42 4.11 7.79 16.33
CA PRO A 42 3.36 8.29 17.49
C PRO A 42 1.84 8.07 17.36
N PHE A 43 1.22 7.63 18.45
CA PHE A 43 -0.23 7.49 18.53
C PHE A 43 -0.86 8.85 18.91
N PRO A 44 -2.00 9.25 18.32
CA PRO A 44 -2.63 10.52 18.66
C PRO A 44 -3.00 10.58 20.15
N ALA A 45 -2.37 11.49 20.90
CA ALA A 45 -2.46 11.54 22.37
C ALA A 45 -3.89 11.70 22.90
N ALA A 46 -4.79 12.26 22.09
CA ALA A 46 -6.22 12.36 22.42
C ALA A 46 -6.93 11.01 22.61
N TYR A 47 -6.32 9.89 22.19
CA TYR A 47 -6.94 8.57 22.18
C TYR A 47 -6.15 7.51 22.98
N ALA A 48 -5.10 7.89 23.71
CA ALA A 48 -4.17 6.95 24.35
C ALA A 48 -4.56 6.62 25.81
N GLN A 49 -4.70 5.33 26.18
CA GLN A 49 -4.83 4.84 27.56
C GLN A 49 -4.07 3.50 27.78
N ARG A 50 -2.99 3.55 28.60
CA ARG A 50 -2.12 2.51 29.25
C ARG A 50 -1.60 1.28 28.46
N ASP A 51 -0.47 0.74 28.95
CA ASP A 51 0.64 0.18 28.16
C ASP A 51 1.18 -1.15 28.72
N ARG A 52 1.45 -2.15 27.85
CA ARG A 52 2.52 -3.18 27.98
C ARG A 52 2.60 -4.06 26.72
N LYS A 53 3.79 -4.24 26.14
CA LYS A 53 4.09 -5.28 25.13
C LYS A 53 5.57 -5.70 25.16
N ASP A 54 5.86 -7.00 25.24
CA ASP A 54 7.21 -7.58 25.26
C ASP A 54 7.60 -8.18 23.90
N PHE A 55 8.81 -7.89 23.40
CA PHE A 55 9.29 -8.19 22.04
C PHE A 55 10.57 -9.06 21.98
N GLU A 56 11.01 -9.61 23.11
CA GLU A 56 12.36 -10.17 23.29
C GLU A 56 12.63 -11.46 22.49
N ALA A 57 11.59 -12.25 22.18
CA ALA A 57 11.74 -13.55 21.52
C ALA A 57 11.98 -13.49 19.99
N LEU A 58 11.63 -12.40 19.30
CA LEU A 58 11.78 -12.31 17.84
C LEU A 58 13.20 -11.86 17.41
N THR A 59 13.90 -11.15 18.30
CA THR A 59 15.19 -10.52 18.01
C THR A 59 16.36 -11.52 18.07
N ALA A 60 16.20 -12.63 18.79
CA ALA A 60 17.27 -13.60 19.03
C ALA A 60 17.73 -14.38 17.77
N LEU A 61 16.84 -14.65 16.82
CA LEU A 61 17.15 -15.51 15.67
C LEU A 61 18.05 -14.85 14.62
N PHE A 62 17.87 -13.54 14.40
CA PHE A 62 18.61 -12.80 13.38
C PHE A 62 19.75 -11.97 13.97
N GLY A 63 19.69 -11.68 15.28
CA GLY A 63 20.57 -10.74 15.97
C GLY A 63 19.94 -9.34 16.06
N GLU A 64 20.49 -8.50 16.94
CA GLU A 64 20.02 -7.14 17.13
C GLU A 64 20.55 -6.22 16.02
N GLY A 65 19.66 -5.45 15.39
CA GLY A 65 20.04 -4.38 14.47
C GLY A 65 19.02 -4.08 13.39
N THR A 66 19.27 -2.99 12.66
CA THR A 66 18.53 -2.64 11.46
C THR A 66 19.20 -3.27 10.25
N TYR A 67 18.46 -4.08 9.51
CA TYR A 67 18.93 -4.77 8.30
C TYR A 67 18.70 -3.88 7.07
N LEU A 68 19.75 -3.72 6.28
CA LEU A 68 19.74 -2.97 5.03
C LEU A 68 20.33 -3.83 3.93
N THR A 69 20.04 -3.46 2.69
CA THR A 69 20.62 -4.08 1.49
C THR A 69 21.00 -3.01 0.49
N SER A 70 22.09 -3.22 -0.23
CA SER A 70 22.44 -2.37 -1.38
C SER A 70 21.64 -2.73 -2.64
N ASP A 71 20.98 -3.89 -2.65
CA ASP A 71 20.18 -4.38 -3.78
C ASP A 71 18.70 -4.01 -3.58
N LEU A 72 18.20 -3.10 -4.42
CA LEU A 72 16.80 -2.67 -4.40
C LEU A 72 15.83 -3.84 -4.62
N SER A 73 16.22 -4.82 -5.45
CA SER A 73 15.37 -5.99 -5.75
C SER A 73 15.11 -6.82 -4.50
N LEU A 74 16.11 -6.93 -3.64
CA LEU A 74 16.01 -7.61 -2.35
C LEU A 74 15.17 -6.80 -1.36
N ALA A 75 15.33 -5.47 -1.34
CA ALA A 75 14.51 -4.58 -0.49
C ALA A 75 13.01 -4.64 -0.86
N LEU A 76 12.70 -4.80 -2.15
CA LEU A 76 11.33 -4.95 -2.64
C LEU A 76 10.65 -6.23 -2.13
N LEU A 77 11.39 -7.33 -1.90
CA LEU A 77 10.83 -8.55 -1.31
C LEU A 77 10.31 -8.33 0.12
N TYR A 78 10.92 -7.39 0.84
CA TYR A 78 10.48 -6.97 2.18
C TYR A 78 9.43 -5.85 2.16
N SER A 79 9.07 -5.35 0.97
CA SER A 79 8.14 -4.23 0.79
C SER A 79 6.90 -4.67 0.00
N PRO A 80 6.09 -5.61 0.52
CA PRO A 80 4.89 -6.06 -0.16
C PRO A 80 3.86 -4.93 -0.27
N ASN A 81 2.92 -5.08 -1.20
CA ASN A 81 1.83 -4.14 -1.37
C ASN A 81 0.93 -4.13 -0.13
N GLY A 82 0.72 -2.96 0.45
CA GLY A 82 -0.16 -2.72 1.59
C GLY A 82 -1.40 -1.92 1.19
N HIS A 83 -2.46 -2.06 1.98
CA HIS A 83 -3.65 -1.21 1.85
C HIS A 83 -3.36 0.14 2.50
N GLY A 84 -3.50 1.21 1.73
CA GLY A 84 -3.36 2.59 2.17
C GLY A 84 -4.72 3.28 2.26
N TRP A 85 -4.75 4.59 1.99
CA TRP A 85 -5.99 5.34 2.00
C TRP A 85 -6.77 5.15 0.70
N GLN A 86 -8.04 4.74 0.80
CA GLN A 86 -8.89 4.47 -0.37
C GLN A 86 -9.10 5.68 -1.29
N ARG A 87 -8.95 6.90 -0.75
CA ARG A 87 -9.08 8.16 -1.48
C ARG A 87 -7.74 8.83 -1.77
N SER A 88 -6.64 8.09 -1.61
CA SER A 88 -5.30 8.60 -1.87
C SER A 88 -5.12 8.95 -3.34
N LEU A 89 -4.46 10.09 -3.60
CA LEU A 89 -4.04 10.49 -4.94
C LEU A 89 -3.02 9.51 -5.54
N LEU A 90 -2.21 8.87 -4.69
CA LEU A 90 -1.24 7.85 -5.08
C LEU A 90 -1.89 6.49 -5.36
N GLY A 91 -3.16 6.30 -4.98
CA GLY A 91 -3.89 5.06 -5.13
C GLY A 91 -4.03 4.26 -3.82
N PRO A 92 -4.99 3.31 -3.77
CA PRO A 92 -5.37 2.63 -2.54
C PRO A 92 -4.37 1.55 -2.10
N ILE A 93 -3.49 1.11 -2.99
CA ILE A 93 -2.54 0.02 -2.74
C ILE A 93 -1.12 0.52 -3.05
N LEU A 94 -0.28 0.55 -2.02
CA LEU A 94 1.06 1.12 -2.07
C LEU A 94 2.10 0.13 -1.55
N SER A 95 3.27 0.09 -2.17
CA SER A 95 4.51 -0.47 -1.62
C SER A 95 5.49 0.68 -1.38
N CYS A 96 6.28 0.58 -0.30
CA CYS A 96 7.18 1.65 0.11
C CYS A 96 8.54 1.07 0.51
N VAL A 97 9.62 1.58 -0.08
CA VAL A 97 11.01 1.23 0.24
C VAL A 97 11.73 2.45 0.81
N ALA A 98 12.32 2.31 1.99
CA ALA A 98 13.12 3.37 2.59
C ALA A 98 14.56 3.36 2.05
N VAL A 99 15.03 4.52 1.61
CA VAL A 99 16.44 4.74 1.25
C VAL A 99 17.12 5.45 2.40
N CYS A 100 18.11 4.78 2.98
CA CYS A 100 18.81 5.24 4.16
C CYS A 100 20.20 5.76 3.81
N GLU A 101 20.59 6.86 4.45
CA GLU A 101 21.96 7.33 4.51
C GLU A 101 22.64 6.70 5.74
N VAL A 102 23.80 6.09 5.52
CA VAL A 102 24.54 5.33 6.55
C VAL A 102 25.95 5.90 6.66
N ILE A 103 26.37 6.20 7.88
CA ILE A 103 27.73 6.65 8.18
C ILE A 103 28.67 5.43 8.20
N ASP A 104 29.80 5.50 7.49
CA ASP A 104 30.83 4.45 7.57
C ASP A 104 31.50 4.48 8.94
N HIS A 105 31.14 3.50 9.76
CA HIS A 105 31.58 3.38 11.16
C HIS A 105 31.80 1.89 11.47
N PRO A 106 32.73 1.52 12.38
CA PRO A 106 32.99 0.12 12.76
C PRO A 106 31.79 -0.65 13.34
N ASP A 107 30.74 0.05 13.76
CA ASP A 107 29.49 -0.53 14.26
C ASP A 107 28.56 -1.01 13.14
N VAL A 108 28.79 -0.58 11.90
CA VAL A 108 28.08 -1.10 10.73
C VAL A 108 28.74 -2.41 10.32
N LYS A 109 27.97 -3.50 10.37
CA LYS A 109 28.43 -4.84 10.01
C LYS A 109 28.13 -5.15 8.56
N CYS A 110 29.14 -5.50 7.79
CA CYS A 110 29.05 -5.81 6.36
C CYS A 110 30.24 -6.66 5.92
N GLN A 111 30.08 -7.37 4.80
CA GLN A 111 31.16 -8.06 4.10
C GLN A 111 31.60 -7.28 2.85
N THR A 112 31.84 -5.98 3.01
CA THR A 112 32.26 -5.13 1.89
C THR A 112 33.74 -5.35 1.57
N LYS A 113 34.04 -5.58 0.28
CA LYS A 113 35.41 -5.50 -0.24
C LYS A 113 35.83 -4.04 -0.30
N LYS A 114 36.91 -3.66 0.40
CA LYS A 114 37.47 -2.30 0.32
C LYS A 114 38.02 -2.08 -1.09
N LYS A 115 37.77 -0.90 -1.66
CA LYS A 115 38.13 -0.56 -3.05
C LYS A 115 39.65 -0.65 -3.31
N ASP A 116 40.47 -0.46 -2.26
CA ASP A 116 41.94 -0.38 -2.38
C ASP A 116 42.71 -1.53 -1.70
N SER A 117 42.03 -2.54 -1.14
CA SER A 117 42.70 -3.66 -0.46
C SER A 117 41.92 -4.97 -0.62
N LYS A 118 42.61 -6.04 -1.03
CA LYS A 118 42.05 -7.41 -1.22
C LYS A 118 41.58 -8.08 0.08
N GLU A 119 41.80 -7.45 1.24
CA GLU A 119 41.48 -8.03 2.54
C GLU A 119 40.04 -7.70 2.94
N LEU A 120 39.24 -8.74 3.18
CA LEU A 120 37.92 -8.63 3.78
C LEU A 120 38.07 -8.22 5.25
N ASP A 121 37.37 -7.16 5.64
CA ASP A 121 37.32 -6.72 7.04
C ASP A 121 36.47 -7.69 7.87
N ARG A 122 37.04 -8.86 8.18
CA ARG A 122 36.40 -9.94 8.96
C ARG A 122 35.89 -9.48 10.33
N ARG A 123 36.42 -8.36 10.87
CA ARG A 123 35.96 -7.77 12.14
C ARG A 123 34.55 -7.17 12.04
N ARG A 124 34.08 -6.86 10.82
CA ARG A 124 32.73 -6.34 10.55
C ARG A 124 31.76 -7.38 10.00
N ALA A 125 32.17 -8.64 9.82
CA ALA A 125 31.32 -9.68 9.22
C ALA A 125 30.27 -10.27 10.17
N ARG A 126 30.51 -10.23 11.50
CA ARG A 126 29.65 -10.90 12.49
C ARG A 126 28.88 -9.91 13.37
N VAL A 127 27.59 -10.16 13.55
CA VAL A 127 26.71 -9.42 14.48
C VAL A 127 26.87 -10.00 15.89
N ARG A 128 26.91 -9.14 16.92
CA ARG A 128 26.94 -9.60 18.32
C ARG A 128 25.61 -10.28 18.66
N HIS A 129 25.65 -11.40 19.36
CA HIS A 129 24.46 -12.17 19.77
C HIS A 129 23.62 -12.77 18.62
N SER A 130 24.20 -12.96 17.44
CA SER A 130 23.55 -13.72 16.36
C SER A 130 24.01 -15.18 16.39
N GLU A 131 23.06 -16.12 16.50
CA GLU A 131 23.32 -17.55 16.33
C GLU A 131 23.51 -17.94 14.85
N GLY A 132 23.14 -17.05 13.93
CA GLY A 132 23.10 -17.28 12.47
C GLY A 132 24.42 -17.09 11.72
N GLY A 133 25.53 -16.80 12.40
CA GLY A 133 26.85 -16.66 11.76
C GLY A 133 27.12 -15.28 11.14
N ASP A 134 27.82 -15.25 10.01
CA ASP A 134 28.24 -13.99 9.36
C ASP A 134 27.13 -13.38 8.49
N VAL A 135 27.07 -12.05 8.43
CA VAL A 135 26.10 -11.30 7.62
C VAL A 135 26.31 -11.59 6.13
N PRO A 136 25.27 -11.95 5.35
CA PRO A 136 25.48 -12.26 3.94
C PRO A 136 25.99 -11.06 3.13
N PRO A 137 26.70 -11.26 2.00
CA PRO A 137 27.48 -10.22 1.32
C PRO A 137 26.73 -8.97 0.85
N ARG A 138 25.41 -9.08 0.64
CA ARG A 138 24.55 -7.99 0.15
C ARG A 138 23.84 -7.23 1.27
N TYR A 139 23.98 -7.68 2.52
CA TYR A 139 23.34 -7.09 3.68
C TYR A 139 24.30 -6.26 4.51
N PHE A 140 23.75 -5.21 5.10
CA PHE A 140 24.40 -4.37 6.09
C PHE A 140 23.54 -4.41 7.34
N VAL A 141 24.16 -4.61 8.51
CA VAL A 141 23.47 -4.57 9.79
C VAL A 141 23.99 -3.39 10.59
N VAL A 142 23.10 -2.48 10.93
CA VAL A 142 23.41 -1.29 11.73
C VAL A 142 22.84 -1.49 13.13
N THR A 143 23.71 -1.60 14.13
CA THR A 143 23.30 -1.76 15.54
C THR A 143 22.98 -0.41 16.18
N ASN A 144 23.67 0.66 15.79
CA ASN A 144 23.50 1.99 16.36
C ASN A 144 22.64 2.88 15.47
N ASN A 145 21.44 3.21 15.96
CA ASN A 145 20.45 4.01 15.24
C ASN A 145 20.89 5.45 14.95
N LYS A 146 21.95 5.97 15.61
CA LYS A 146 22.51 7.30 15.31
C LYS A 146 23.32 7.34 14.00
N LEU A 147 23.72 6.18 13.50
CA LEU A 147 24.53 6.04 12.29
C LEU A 147 23.68 5.92 11.02
N LEU A 148 22.35 5.91 11.17
CA LEU A 148 21.40 5.69 10.10
C LEU A 148 20.31 6.76 10.11
N ARG A 149 19.98 7.26 8.91
CA ARG A 149 18.81 8.14 8.72
C ARG A 149 18.08 7.77 7.45
N VAL A 150 16.75 7.68 7.52
CA VAL A 150 15.91 7.60 6.32
C VAL A 150 15.94 8.96 5.61
N ARG A 151 16.41 8.97 4.36
CA ARG A 151 16.56 10.19 3.55
C ARG A 151 15.49 10.29 2.47
N TYR A 152 15.12 9.17 1.86
CA TYR A 152 14.08 9.12 0.83
C TYR A 152 13.14 7.94 1.03
N LEU A 153 11.93 8.05 0.49
CA LEU A 153 10.94 6.98 0.39
C LEU A 153 10.63 6.75 -1.09
N LEU A 154 10.87 5.54 -1.58
CA LEU A 154 10.44 5.11 -2.90
C LEU A 154 9.04 4.51 -2.75
N VAL A 155 8.05 5.17 -3.33
CA VAL A 155 6.65 4.75 -3.25
C VAL A 155 6.22 4.19 -4.60
N TYR A 156 5.82 2.92 -4.58
CA TYR A 156 5.30 2.20 -5.73
C TYR A 156 3.78 2.10 -5.56
N SER A 157 3.04 2.71 -6.47
CA SER A 157 1.61 2.48 -6.55
C SER A 157 1.35 1.25 -7.41
N GLN A 158 0.59 0.30 -6.88
CA GLN A 158 0.07 -0.75 -7.72
C GLN A 158 -0.96 -0.11 -8.64
N LYS A 159 -0.64 0.00 -9.93
CA LYS A 159 -1.66 0.19 -10.96
C LYS A 159 -2.57 -1.02 -10.86
N LEU A 160 -3.67 -0.90 -10.12
CA LEU A 160 -4.78 -1.81 -10.34
C LEU A 160 -5.06 -1.72 -11.84
N PRO A 161 -5.13 -2.86 -12.58
CA PRO A 161 -5.59 -2.82 -13.95
C PRO A 161 -6.88 -2.04 -13.86
N HIS A 162 -6.91 -0.87 -14.51
CA HIS A 162 -8.00 0.07 -14.45
C HIS A 162 -9.25 -0.78 -14.59
N SER A 163 -10.00 -0.99 -13.50
CA SER A 163 -11.34 -1.51 -13.66
C SER A 163 -12.01 -0.37 -14.35
N ARG A 164 -12.06 -0.49 -15.68
CA ARG A 164 -12.48 0.46 -16.69
C ARG A 164 -13.29 1.55 -16.02
N ALA A 165 -12.62 2.63 -15.63
CA ALA A 165 -13.28 3.84 -15.17
C ALA A 165 -13.85 4.62 -16.38
N GLY A 166 -14.11 3.93 -17.50
CA GLY A 166 -15.37 4.04 -18.22
C GLY A 166 -16.54 3.40 -17.45
N ARG A 167 -16.58 3.53 -16.12
CA ARG A 167 -17.56 2.93 -15.20
C ARG A 167 -18.85 3.76 -15.11
N GLN A 168 -19.07 4.63 -16.10
CA GLN A 168 -20.40 5.11 -16.48
C GLN A 168 -21.09 4.12 -17.45
N LEU A 169 -20.36 3.14 -18.02
CA LEU A 169 -20.92 2.14 -18.96
C LEU A 169 -21.10 0.73 -18.38
N SER A 170 -20.71 0.45 -17.13
CA SER A 170 -20.81 -0.91 -16.56
C SER A 170 -22.15 -1.22 -15.89
N TRP A 171 -22.90 -0.21 -15.44
CA TRP A 171 -24.27 -0.43 -14.94
C TRP A 171 -25.21 -0.80 -16.09
N MET A 172 -25.09 -0.11 -17.22
CA MET A 172 -25.79 -0.47 -18.46
C MET A 172 -25.38 -1.86 -18.96
N SER A 173 -24.12 -2.30 -18.84
CA SER A 173 -23.72 -3.66 -19.24
C SER A 173 -24.36 -4.76 -18.37
N SER A 174 -24.57 -4.52 -17.08
CA SER A 174 -25.21 -5.49 -16.20
C SER A 174 -26.72 -5.59 -16.42
N HIS A 175 -27.34 -4.51 -16.92
CA HIS A 175 -28.76 -4.46 -17.26
C HIS A 175 -29.05 -4.60 -18.76
N TRP A 176 -28.02 -4.63 -19.63
CA TRP A 176 -28.17 -4.75 -21.07
C TRP A 176 -28.87 -6.04 -21.47
N PHE A 177 -28.51 -7.14 -20.80
CA PHE A 177 -29.17 -8.44 -21.00
C PHE A 177 -30.64 -8.39 -20.56
N THR A 178 -30.95 -7.78 -19.42
CA THR A 178 -32.34 -7.64 -18.95
C THR A 178 -33.16 -6.71 -19.83
N ILE A 179 -32.56 -5.65 -20.37
CA ILE A 179 -33.21 -4.72 -21.30
C ILE A 179 -33.48 -5.42 -22.63
N LEU A 180 -32.50 -6.12 -23.22
CA LEU A 180 -32.69 -6.91 -24.44
C LEU A 180 -33.75 -7.99 -24.27
N LEU A 181 -33.74 -8.71 -23.14
CA LEU A 181 -34.73 -9.74 -22.84
C LEU A 181 -36.13 -9.14 -22.69
N SER A 182 -36.27 -8.00 -22.00
CA SER A 182 -37.55 -7.30 -21.84
C SER A 182 -38.09 -6.78 -23.17
N LEU A 183 -37.23 -6.23 -24.03
CA LEU A 183 -37.59 -5.69 -25.34
C LEU A 183 -37.97 -6.81 -26.32
N TYR A 184 -37.27 -7.94 -26.27
CA TYR A 184 -37.61 -9.14 -27.04
C TYR A 184 -38.95 -9.75 -26.60
N LEU A 185 -39.23 -9.81 -25.30
CA LEU A 185 -40.51 -10.27 -24.78
C LEU A 185 -41.66 -9.36 -25.22
N LEU A 186 -41.47 -8.03 -25.17
CA LEU A 186 -42.43 -7.05 -25.67
C LEU A 186 -42.69 -7.21 -27.17
N LEU A 187 -41.66 -7.48 -27.97
CA LEU A 187 -41.80 -7.72 -29.40
C LEU A 187 -42.58 -9.01 -29.68
N LEU A 188 -42.32 -10.09 -28.94
CA LEU A 188 -43.10 -11.33 -29.02
C LEU A 188 -44.57 -11.12 -28.64
N VAL A 189 -44.83 -10.36 -27.58
CA VAL A 189 -46.20 -10.01 -27.17
C VAL A 189 -46.88 -9.16 -28.23
N ALA A 190 -46.20 -8.16 -28.80
CA ALA A 190 -46.74 -7.31 -29.86
C ALA A 190 -47.09 -8.12 -31.12
N VAL A 191 -46.19 -9.02 -31.55
CA VAL A 191 -46.46 -9.93 -32.69
C VAL A 191 -47.62 -10.88 -32.36
N GLY A 192 -47.68 -11.42 -31.14
CA GLY A 192 -48.79 -12.27 -30.69
C GLY A 192 -50.15 -11.55 -30.65
N VAL A 193 -50.16 -10.29 -30.21
CA VAL A 193 -51.31 -9.39 -30.19
C VAL A 193 -51.77 -9.08 -31.62
N LEU A 194 -50.85 -8.74 -32.52
CA LEU A 194 -51.13 -8.47 -33.93
C LEU A 194 -51.60 -9.69 -34.72
N ASN A 195 -51.13 -10.90 -34.35
CA ASN A 195 -51.54 -12.15 -34.97
C ASN A 195 -52.80 -12.77 -34.32
N SER A 196 -53.28 -12.20 -33.21
CA SER A 196 -54.49 -12.68 -32.56
C SER A 196 -55.72 -12.25 -33.37
N SER A 197 -56.55 -13.22 -33.77
CA SER A 197 -57.79 -12.98 -34.50
C SER A 197 -58.81 -12.17 -33.69
N ALA A 198 -58.68 -12.14 -32.35
CA ALA A 198 -59.49 -11.32 -31.46
C ALA A 198 -59.26 -9.81 -31.66
N LEU A 199 -58.01 -9.38 -31.80
CA LEU A 199 -57.68 -7.96 -32.05
C LEU A 199 -57.99 -7.53 -33.47
N GLN A 200 -57.83 -8.41 -34.46
CA GLN A 200 -58.32 -8.13 -35.82
C GLN A 200 -59.86 -7.95 -35.83
N HIS A 201 -60.58 -8.74 -35.04
CA HIS A 201 -62.04 -8.60 -34.89
C HIS A 201 -62.44 -7.28 -34.21
N PHE A 202 -61.70 -6.84 -33.18
CA PHE A 202 -61.92 -5.54 -32.53
C PHE A 202 -61.53 -4.36 -33.44
N TRP A 203 -60.40 -4.46 -34.16
CA TRP A 203 -59.91 -3.42 -35.06
C TRP A 203 -60.84 -3.21 -36.26
N ASN A 204 -61.39 -4.28 -36.82
CA ASN A 204 -62.39 -4.21 -37.89
C ASN A 204 -63.75 -3.64 -37.41
N ARG A 205 -64.03 -3.72 -36.10
CA ARG A 205 -65.24 -3.15 -35.49
C ARG A 205 -65.11 -1.66 -35.17
N ALA A 206 -63.89 -1.18 -34.90
CA ALA A 206 -63.59 0.23 -34.67
C ALA A 206 -63.41 1.07 -35.95
N LYS A 207 -63.30 0.40 -37.11
CA LYS A 207 -63.18 1.03 -38.44
C LYS A 207 -64.50 1.16 -39.23
N ARG A 208 -65.63 0.70 -38.65
CA ARG A 208 -66.98 1.06 -39.11
C ARG A 208 -67.49 2.22 -38.27
#